data_AF-A0A9C8GQ61-F1
#
_entry.id   AF-A0A9C8GQ61-F1
#
_cell.length_a   1.000
_cell.length_b   1.000
_cell.length_c   1.000
_cell.angle_alpha   90.00
_cell.angle_beta   90.00
_cell.angle_gamma   90.00
#
_symmetry.space_group_name_H-M   'P 1'
#
loop_
_entity.id
_entity.type
_entity.pdbx_description
1 polymer ?
#
loop_
_entity_poly.entity_id
_entity_poly.type
_entity_poly.pdbx_seq_one_letter_code
_entity_poly.pdbx_strand_id
1 'polypeptide(L)' 'MTLCPNCASKQPDGAAFCDECGARLEAPPPPAPSAQQTPTIVAHNCPVCHAPTLPGEAFCENCGAALTPQPPPSQP' A
#
# COMPACT_ATOMS: atom_id res chain seq x y z
N MET A 1 -17.09 -18.90 21.65
CA MET A 1 -17.39 -17.51 22.06
C MET A 1 -16.12 -16.72 21.81
N THR A 2 -16.17 -15.67 20.99
CA THR A 2 -14.99 -14.86 20.64
C THR A 2 -15.00 -13.54 21.38
N LEU A 3 -13.82 -13.04 21.74
CA LEU A 3 -13.68 -11.73 22.35
C LEU A 3 -13.49 -10.66 21.28
N CYS A 4 -14.19 -9.54 21.40
CA CYS A 4 -13.97 -8.41 20.50
C CYS A 4 -12.53 -7.86 20.68
N PRO A 5 -11.75 -7.69 19.60
CA PRO A 5 -10.39 -7.16 19.70
C PRO A 5 -10.33 -5.67 20.07
N ASN A 6 -11.43 -4.93 19.93
CA ASN A 6 -11.47 -3.50 20.24
C ASN A 6 -11.88 -3.19 21.68
N CYS A 7 -12.89 -3.88 22.22
CA CYS A 7 -13.46 -3.59 23.53
C CYS A 7 -13.36 -4.75 24.53
N ALA A 8 -12.80 -5.89 24.12
CA ALA A 8 -12.70 -7.10 24.94
C ALA A 8 -14.06 -7.65 25.43
N SER A 9 -15.16 -7.31 24.77
CA SER A 9 -16.49 -7.85 25.09
C SER A 9 -16.65 -9.28 24.58
N LYS A 10 -17.41 -10.11 25.31
CA LYS A 10 -17.75 -11.49 24.89
C LYS A 10 -18.80 -11.47 23.81
N GLN A 11 -18.52 -12.09 22.67
CA GLN A 11 -19.39 -12.09 21.50
C GLN A 11 -19.70 -13.53 21.05
N PRO A 12 -20.89 -13.76 20.49
CA PRO A 12 -21.27 -15.09 20.01
C PRO A 12 -20.41 -15.50 18.79
N ASP A 13 -20.16 -16.80 18.64
CA ASP A 13 -19.44 -17.33 17.48
C ASP A 13 -20.26 -17.07 16.21
N GLY A 14 -19.65 -16.48 15.19
CA GLY A 14 -20.33 -16.09 13.96
C GLY A 14 -20.97 -14.70 13.98
N ALA A 15 -20.78 -13.91 15.05
CA ALA A 15 -21.15 -12.49 15.04
C ALA A 15 -20.34 -11.73 13.98
N ALA A 16 -21.04 -10.98 13.13
CA ALA A 16 -20.43 -10.12 12.12
C ALA A 16 -19.78 -8.87 12.73
N PHE A 17 -20.44 -8.31 13.75
CA PHE A 17 -20.07 -7.07 14.41
C PHE A 17 -20.25 -7.21 15.92
N CYS A 18 -19.52 -6.39 16.66
CA CYS A 18 -19.59 -6.33 18.10
C CYS A 18 -20.80 -5.51 18.54
N ASP A 19 -21.63 -6.07 19.41
CA ASP A 19 -22.86 -5.43 19.90
C ASP A 19 -22.58 -4.25 20.85
N GLU A 20 -21.42 -4.26 21.53
CA GLU A 20 -21.05 -3.18 22.46
C GLU A 20 -20.37 -1.98 21.78
N CYS A 21 -19.49 -2.22 20.80
CA CYS A 21 -18.66 -1.17 20.20
C CYS A 21 -18.83 -1.02 18.69
N GLY A 22 -19.61 -1.88 18.05
CA GLY A 22 -19.81 -1.89 16.59
C GLY A 22 -18.63 -2.42 15.77
N ALA A 23 -17.54 -2.86 16.41
CA ALA A 23 -16.36 -3.35 15.70
C ALA A 23 -16.63 -4.66 14.96
N ARG A 24 -16.12 -4.79 13.73
CA ARG A 24 -16.29 -6.01 12.93
C ARG A 24 -15.51 -7.19 13.54
N LEU A 25 -16.17 -8.33 13.72
CA LEU A 25 -15.63 -9.54 14.35
C LEU A 25 -15.35 -10.66 13.33
N GLU A 26 -15.97 -10.59 12.14
CA GLU A 26 -15.57 -11.42 11.01
C GLU A 26 -14.11 -11.17 10.69
N ALA A 27 -13.25 -12.13 11.03
CA ALA A 27 -11.89 -12.13 10.55
C ALA A 27 -11.93 -12.18 9.02
N PRO A 28 -11.30 -11.24 8.30
CA PRO A 28 -11.00 -11.48 6.90
C PRO A 28 -10.22 -12.81 6.84
N PRO A 29 -10.48 -13.68 5.84
CA PRO A 29 -9.69 -14.90 5.67
C PRO A 29 -8.20 -14.52 5.73
N PRO A 30 -7.35 -15.37 6.33
CA PRO A 30 -5.93 -15.06 6.45
C PRO A 30 -5.42 -14.64 5.07
N PRO A 31 -4.67 -13.53 4.95
CA PRO A 31 -4.10 -13.16 3.67
C PRO A 31 -3.22 -14.33 3.25
N ALA A 32 -3.65 -15.07 2.23
CA ALA A 32 -2.78 -16.01 1.57
C ALA A 32 -1.55 -15.19 1.12
N PRO A 33 -0.32 -15.59 1.46
CA PRO A 33 0.87 -14.96 0.90
C PRO A 33 0.97 -15.40 -0.57
N SER A 34 0.09 -14.88 -1.41
CA SER A 34 0.20 -15.00 -2.85
C SER A 34 0.97 -13.78 -3.34
N ALA A 35 2.25 -14.03 -3.57
CA ALA A 35 3.19 -13.18 -4.28
C ALA A 35 2.59 -12.68 -5.60
N GLN A 36 1.88 -11.57 -5.55
CA GLN A 36 1.66 -10.69 -6.69
C GLN A 36 2.39 -9.39 -6.38
N GLN A 37 3.73 -9.48 -6.40
CA GLN A 37 4.50 -8.39 -6.99
C GLN A 37 4.20 -8.42 -8.49
N THR A 38 2.99 -8.00 -8.87
CA THR A 38 2.82 -7.37 -10.16
C THR A 38 3.80 -6.20 -10.11
N PRO A 39 4.71 -6.02 -11.08
CA PRO A 39 5.38 -4.74 -11.25
C PRO A 39 4.31 -3.74 -11.70
N THR A 40 3.43 -3.36 -10.78
CA THR A 40 2.67 -2.12 -10.84
C THR A 40 3.75 -1.08 -10.85
N ILE A 41 4.06 -0.56 -12.05
CA ILE A 41 4.76 0.69 -12.33
C ILE A 41 4.80 1.53 -11.05
N VAL A 42 5.87 1.34 -10.26
CA VAL A 42 6.04 2.10 -9.02
C VAL A 42 6.36 3.48 -9.52
N ALA A 43 5.39 4.39 -9.41
CA ALA A 43 5.68 5.80 -9.43
C ALA A 43 6.75 6.00 -8.35
N HIS A 44 7.97 6.30 -8.77
CA HIS A 44 9.06 6.56 -7.84
C HIS A 44 8.84 7.96 -7.30
N ASN A 45 9.10 8.18 -6.01
CA ASN A 45 9.07 9.54 -5.48
C ASN A 45 10.45 10.16 -5.67
N CYS A 46 10.50 11.40 -6.13
CA CYS A 46 11.74 12.13 -6.25
C CYS A 46 12.42 12.23 -4.87
N PRO A 47 13.69 11.84 -4.69
CA PRO A 47 14.35 11.91 -3.38
C PRO A 47 14.64 13.36 -2.93
N VAL A 48 14.50 14.34 -3.82
CA VAL A 48 14.76 15.76 -3.54
C VAL A 48 13.50 16.49 -3.09
N CYS A 49 12.40 16.37 -3.83
CA CYS A 49 11.15 17.08 -3.53
C CYS A 49 9.99 16.16 -3.10
N HIS A 50 10.19 14.85 -3.09
CA HIS A 50 9.16 13.82 -2.81
C HIS A 50 7.94 13.87 -3.74
N ALA A 51 8.01 14.57 -4.87
CA ALA A 51 6.97 14.52 -5.88
C ALA A 51 6.91 13.13 -6.54
N PRO A 52 5.71 12.66 -6.94
CA PRO A 52 5.58 11.46 -7.74
C PRO A 52 6.25 11.65 -9.10
N THR A 53 7.00 10.64 -9.56
CA THR A 53 7.73 10.63 -10.83
C THR A 53 7.39 9.39 -11.63
N LEU A 54 7.32 9.54 -12.95
CA LEU A 54 7.03 8.44 -13.86
C LEU A 54 8.30 7.63 -14.17
N PRO A 55 8.18 6.29 -14.32
CA PRO A 55 9.32 5.48 -14.72
C PRO A 55 9.66 5.72 -16.19
N GLY A 56 10.90 6.16 -16.43
CA GLY A 56 11.40 6.54 -17.76
C GLY A 56 11.92 7.98 -17.84
N GLU A 57 11.56 8.84 -16.87
CA GLU A 57 12.07 10.21 -16.80
C GLU A 57 13.48 10.27 -16.20
N ALA A 58 14.42 10.88 -16.92
CA ALA A 58 15.78 11.14 -16.42
C ALA A 58 15.83 12.26 -15.37
N PHE A 59 14.81 13.13 -15.35
CA PHE A 59 14.72 14.30 -14.48
C PHE A 59 13.32 14.44 -13.89
N CYS A 60 13.24 14.91 -12.66
CA CYS A 60 11.98 15.22 -12.02
C CYS A 60 11.34 16.45 -12.68
N GLU A 61 10.11 16.30 -13.18
CA GLU A 61 9.34 17.40 -13.76
C GLU A 61 8.95 18.50 -12.77
N ASN A 62 8.97 18.20 -11.46
CA ASN A 62 8.56 19.13 -10.41
C ASN A 62 9.73 19.99 -9.88
N CYS A 63 10.93 19.42 -9.76
CA CYS A 63 12.08 20.11 -9.18
C CYS A 63 13.35 20.12 -10.06
N GLY A 64 13.36 19.38 -11.17
CA GLY A 64 14.52 19.25 -12.05
C GLY A 64 15.63 18.31 -11.57
N ALA A 65 15.46 17.63 -10.44
CA ALA A 65 16.47 16.71 -9.92
C ALA A 65 16.63 15.46 -10.82
N ALA A 66 17.86 15.03 -11.06
CA ALA A 66 18.14 13.81 -11.83
C ALA A 66 17.70 12.56 -11.06
N LEU A 67 16.90 11.70 -11.71
CA LEU A 67 16.28 10.52 -11.08
C LEU A 67 16.97 9.19 -11.42
N THR A 68 17.91 9.18 -12.38
CA THR A 68 18.52 7.95 -12.92
C THR A 68 20.06 7.94 -12.82
N PRO A 69 20.68 6.84 -12.35
CA PRO A 69 22.12 6.56 -12.51
C PRO A 69 22.55 5.99 -13.89
N GLN A 70 21.68 5.88 -14.90
CA GLN A 70 22.03 5.32 -16.23
C GLN A 70 21.54 6.19 -17.41
N PRO A 71 22.29 6.17 -18.53
CA PRO A 71 22.42 7.28 -19.48
C PRO A 71 21.22 7.43 -20.45
N PRO A 72 21.06 8.63 -21.05
CA PRO A 72 19.90 9.00 -21.85
C PRO A 72 19.69 8.08 -23.07
N PRO A 73 18.43 7.88 -23.51
CA PRO A 73 18.15 7.19 -24.76
C PRO A 73 18.76 7.98 -25.91
N SER A 74 19.61 7.30 -26.68
CA SER A 74 20.20 7.77 -27.92
C SER A 74 19.07 8.08 -28.90
N GLN A 75 18.87 9.35 -29.24
CA GLN A 75 17.97 9.77 -30.32
C GLN A 75 18.81 10.13 -31.56
N PRO A 76 18.41 9.75 -32.80
CA PRO A 76 19.23 9.86 -34.02
C PRO A 76 19.58 11.29 -34.44
#